data_AF-A0A836S7K1-F1
#
_entry.id   AF-A0A836S7K1-F1
#
_cell.length_a   1.000
_cell.length_b   1.000
_cell.length_c   1.000
_cell.angle_alpha   90.00
_cell.angle_beta   90.00
_cell.angle_gamma   90.00
#
_symmetry.space_group_name_H-M   'P 1'
#
loop_
_entity.id
_entity.type
_entity.pdbx_description
1 polymer ?
#
loop_
_entity_poly.entity_id
_entity_poly.type
_entity_poly.pdbx_seq_one_letter_code
_entity_poly.pdbx_strand_id
1 'polypeptide(L)'
;MNIEHCLKTCRELSQLTTQNGWIDNESLKITTLSTEENSVVVEVRFDELIMEGSGCLADRIKCYGQVRLQLDENDHILNMEIL
;
A
#
# COMPACT_ATOMS: atom_id res chain seq x y z
N MET A 1 -7.35 13.73 8.13
CA MET A 1 -7.36 12.94 6.88
C MET A 1 -6.94 11.51 7.19
N ASN A 2 -7.52 10.48 6.54
CA ASN A 2 -7.13 9.09 6.81
C ASN A 2 -6.24 8.56 5.67
N ILE A 3 -4.92 8.68 5.83
CA ILE A 3 -3.89 8.16 4.91
C ILE A 3 -4.16 6.68 4.57
N GLU A 4 -4.74 5.91 5.50
CA GLU A 4 -5.11 4.52 5.27
C GLU A 4 -6.16 4.34 4.17
N HIS A 5 -7.12 5.27 4.05
CA HIS A 5 -8.15 5.18 3.03
C HIS A 5 -7.58 5.47 1.64
N CYS A 6 -6.69 6.44 1.52
CA CYS A 6 -6.04 6.77 0.25
C CYS A 6 -5.13 5.64 -0.22
N LEU A 7 -4.36 5.04 0.71
CA LEU A 7 -3.48 3.92 0.41
C LEU A 7 -4.23 2.68 -0.09
N LYS A 8 -5.41 2.37 0.45
CA LYS A 8 -6.28 1.27 -0.04
C LYS A 8 -6.72 1.42 -1.49
N THR A 9 -6.69 2.63 -2.02
CA THR A 9 -7.09 2.95 -3.41
C THR A 9 -5.92 3.21 -4.34
N CYS A 10 -4.69 3.28 -3.81
CA CYS A 10 -3.50 3.59 -4.58
C CYS A 10 -3.02 2.35 -5.36
N ARG A 11 -2.94 2.50 -6.69
CA ARG A 11 -2.53 1.41 -7.58
C ARG A 11 -1.05 1.11 -7.47
N GLU A 12 -0.26 2.09 -7.07
CA GLU A 12 1.19 2.03 -6.96
C GLU A 12 1.63 0.98 -5.92
N LEU A 13 0.82 0.73 -4.88
CA LEU A 13 1.08 -0.36 -3.92
C LEU A 13 1.12 -1.74 -4.57
N SER A 14 0.50 -1.94 -5.73
CA SER A 14 0.58 -3.22 -6.45
C SER A 14 2.02 -3.56 -6.87
N GLN A 15 2.92 -2.58 -6.96
CA GLN A 15 4.34 -2.81 -7.25
C GLN A 15 5.07 -3.55 -6.12
N LEU A 16 4.50 -3.56 -4.91
CA LEU A 16 5.01 -4.33 -3.77
C LEU A 16 4.53 -5.77 -3.77
N THR A 17 3.64 -6.16 -4.70
CA THR A 17 3.23 -7.56 -4.87
C THR A 17 4.34 -8.36 -5.52
N THR A 18 4.44 -9.63 -5.16
CA THR A 18 5.50 -10.53 -5.61
C THR A 18 5.08 -11.41 -6.78
N GLN A 19 3.79 -11.73 -6.91
CA GLN A 19 3.25 -12.62 -7.94
C GLN A 19 2.09 -11.97 -8.70
N ASN A 20 1.98 -10.64 -8.67
CA ASN A 20 0.87 -9.89 -9.27
C ASN A 20 -0.50 -10.33 -8.73
N GLY A 21 -0.54 -10.74 -7.45
CA GLY A 21 -1.75 -11.05 -6.73
C GLY A 21 -2.54 -9.81 -6.30
N TRP A 22 -3.54 -10.04 -5.46
CA TRP A 22 -4.47 -9.02 -5.02
C TRP A 22 -4.08 -8.54 -3.62
N ILE A 23 -4.09 -7.23 -3.39
CA ILE A 23 -3.83 -6.69 -2.04
C ILE A 23 -5.06 -6.97 -1.17
N ASP A 24 -4.88 -7.69 -0.07
CA ASP A 24 -5.90 -7.84 0.96
C ASP A 24 -5.99 -6.54 1.79
N ASN A 25 -6.94 -5.68 1.45
CA ASN A 25 -7.17 -4.40 2.13
C ASN A 25 -7.56 -4.52 3.60
N GLU A 26 -7.98 -5.70 4.07
CA GLU A 26 -8.24 -5.96 5.50
C GLU A 26 -6.94 -6.20 6.27
N SER A 27 -5.92 -6.71 5.59
CA SER A 27 -4.60 -6.98 6.16
C SER A 27 -3.65 -5.77 6.11
N LEU A 28 -3.99 -4.74 5.32
CA LEU A 28 -3.14 -3.56 5.10
C LEU A 28 -2.92 -2.81 6.42
N LYS A 29 -1.66 -2.73 6.83
CA LYS A 29 -1.17 -1.98 7.98
C LYS A 29 -0.17 -0.93 7.52
N ILE A 30 -0.28 0.25 8.10
CA ILE A 30 0.53 1.41 7.75
C ILE A 30 1.17 1.94 9.02
N THR A 31 2.48 2.16 8.97
CA THR A 31 3.24 2.73 10.08
C THR A 31 4.00 3.95 9.57
N THR A 32 3.68 5.14 10.08
CA THR A 32 4.42 6.36 9.74
C THR A 32 5.84 6.28 10.29
N LEU A 33 6.83 6.43 9.41
CA LEU A 33 8.25 6.44 9.76
C LEU A 33 8.78 7.87 9.93
N SER A 34 8.39 8.77 9.03
CA SER A 34 8.74 10.18 9.10
C SER A 34 7.68 11.07 8.44
N THR A 35 7.62 12.32 8.90
CA THR A 35 6.75 13.36 8.35
C THR A 35 7.61 14.58 8.08
N GLU A 36 7.52 15.10 6.87
CA GLU A 36 8.09 16.36 6.39
C GLU A 36 6.95 17.30 5.98
N GLU A 37 7.25 18.57 5.68
CA GLU A 37 6.21 19.59 5.40
C GLU A 37 5.18 19.15 4.35
N ASN A 38 5.63 18.54 3.24
CA ASN A 38 4.76 18.11 2.13
C ASN A 38 4.94 16.62 1.77
N SER A 39 5.56 15.83 2.65
CA SER A 39 5.72 14.40 2.39
C SER A 39 5.72 13.56 3.66
N VAL A 40 5.25 12.32 3.52
CA VAL A 40 5.24 11.35 4.61
C VAL A 40 5.85 10.05 4.11
N VAL A 41 6.83 9.52 4.85
CA VAL A 41 7.33 8.17 4.61
C VAL A 41 6.60 7.22 5.53
N VAL A 42 5.99 6.20 4.94
CA VAL A 42 5.29 5.15 5.67
C VAL A 42 5.85 3.79 5.29
N GLU A 43 5.89 2.90 6.27
CA GLU A 43 6.03 1.48 6.05
C GLU A 43 4.64 0.88 5.82
N VAL A 44 4.49 0.07 4.78
CA VAL A 44 3.27 -0.67 4.48
C VAL A 44 3.51 -2.17 4.62
N ARG A 45 2.52 -2.87 5.17
CA ARG A 45 2.51 -4.33 5.27
C ARG A 45 1.13 -4.85 4.91
N PHE A 46 1.04 -5.87 4.08
CA PHE A 46 -0.23 -6.48 3.68
C PHE A 46 -0.02 -7.93 3.23
N ASP A 47 -1.10 -8.70 3.17
CA ASP A 47 -1.15 -10.00 2.54
C ASP A 47 -1.54 -9.83 1.06
N GLU A 48 -0.74 -10.40 0.18
CA GLU A 48 -1.04 -10.60 -1.23
C GLU A 48 -1.80 -11.93 -1.36
N LEU A 49 -3.00 -11.87 -1.93
CA LEU A 49 -3.86 -13.02 -2.21
C LEU A 49 -3.57 -13.54 -3.61
N ILE A 50 -3.15 -14.80 -3.69
CA ILE A 50 -2.95 -15.50 -4.96
C ILE A 50 -4.20 -16.31 -5.25
N MET A 51 -4.86 -16.03 -6.39
CA MET A 51 -6.09 -16.70 -6.79
C MET A 51 -5.79 -17.76 -7.86
N GLU A 52 -6.37 -18.95 -7.72
CA GLU A 52 -6.41 -19.94 -8.79
C GLU A 52 -7.39 -19.52 -9.89
N GLY A 53 -7.23 -20.06 -11.10
CA GLY A 53 -8.11 -19.77 -12.24
C GLY A 53 -9.58 -20.17 -12.05
N SER A 54 -9.89 -20.95 -11.01
CA SER A 54 -11.25 -21.32 -10.58
C SER A 54 -11.91 -20.27 -9.67
N GLY A 55 -11.18 -19.22 -9.27
CA GLY A 55 -11.64 -18.24 -8.28
C GLY A 55 -11.44 -18.69 -6.82
N CYS A 56 -10.70 -19.78 -6.58
CA CYS A 56 -10.30 -20.21 -5.24
C CYS A 56 -9.02 -19.49 -4.79
N LEU A 57 -8.89 -19.24 -3.48
CA LEU A 57 -7.65 -18.71 -2.91
C LEU A 57 -6.60 -19.82 -2.91
N ALA A 58 -5.52 -19.63 -3.66
CA ALA A 58 -4.39 -20.55 -3.77
C ALA A 58 -3.42 -20.36 -2.60
N ASP A 59 -3.08 -19.11 -2.29
CA ASP A 59 -2.06 -18.77 -1.31
C ASP A 59 -2.23 -17.34 -0.74
N ARG A 60 -1.54 -17.07 0.37
CA ARG A 60 -1.37 -15.74 0.96
C ARG A 60 0.10 -15.44 1.24
N ILE A 61 0.61 -14.36 0.67
CA ILE A 61 2.01 -13.95 0.80
C ILE A 61 2.11 -12.63 1.55
N LYS A 62 2.92 -12.59 2.61
CA LYS A 62 3.17 -11.34 3.34
C LYS A 62 4.10 -10.44 2.52
N CYS A 63 3.58 -9.28 2.12
CA CYS A 63 4.31 -8.22 1.45
C CYS A 63 4.56 -7.06 2.40
N TYR A 64 5.69 -6.39 2.21
CA TYR A 64 6.05 -5.21 2.97
C TYR A 64 6.95 -4.30 2.14
N GLY A 65 6.92 -3.01 2.43
CA GLY A 65 7.75 -2.02 1.74
C GLY A 65 7.65 -0.66 2.41
N GLN A 66 8.46 0.27 1.94
CA GLN A 66 8.38 1.67 2.33
C GLN A 66 7.89 2.48 1.13
N VAL A 67 7.02 3.43 1.40
CA VAL A 67 6.53 4.35 0.37
C VAL A 67 6.62 5.78 0.87
N ARG A 68 7.00 6.67 -0.04
CA ARG A 68 6.93 8.11 0.17
C ARG A 68 5.64 8.62 -0.46
N LEU A 69 4.83 9.29 0.34
CA LEU A 69 3.61 9.99 -0.08
C LEU A 69 3.94 11.47 -0.21
N GLN A 70 3.69 12.05 -1.37
CA GLN A 70 3.68 13.51 -1.53
C GLN A 70 2.27 14.01 -1.29
N LEU A 71 2.13 15.01 -0.43
CA LEU A 71 0.85 15.56 -0.03
C LEU A 71 0.67 16.99 -0.57
N ASP A 72 -0.58 17.39 -0.85
CA ASP A 72 -0.93 18.79 -1.12
C ASP A 72 -1.17 19.58 0.17
N GLU A 73 -1.50 20.87 0.04
CA GLU A 73 -1.82 21.76 1.17
C GLU A 73 -3.10 21.36 1.95
N ASN A 74 -3.90 20.44 1.40
CA ASN A 74 -5.09 19.86 2.03
C ASN A 74 -4.83 18.42 2.49
N ASP A 75 -3.56 18.01 2.61
CA ASP A 75 -3.06 16.69 2.92
C ASP A 75 -3.36 15.59 1.88
N HIS A 76 -3.97 15.88 0.72
CA HIS A 76 -4.28 14.85 -0.27
C HIS A 76 -3.03 14.26 -0.92
N ILE A 77 -3.05 12.95 -1.17
CA ILE A 77 -1.94 12.28 -1.89
C ILE A 77 -1.91 12.78 -3.33
N LEU A 78 -0.85 13.50 -3.68
CA LEU A 78 -0.53 13.91 -5.04
C LEU A 78 0.25 12.82 -5.79
N ASN A 79 1.13 12.12 -5.07
CA ASN A 79 2.00 11.12 -5.66
C ASN A 79 2.46 10.08 -4.62
N MET A 80 2.83 8.90 -5.11
CA MET A 80 3.43 7.83 -4.31
C MET A 80 4.67 7.29 -5.02
N GLU A 81 5.73 7.09 -4.26
CA GLU A 81 6.97 6.46 -4.70
C GLU A 81 7.34 5.30 -3.77
N ILE A 82 7.71 4.16 -4.36
CA ILE A 82 8.30 3.03 -3.60
C ILE A 82 9.77 3.36 -3.32
N LEU A 83 10.22 3.17 -2.08
CA LEU A 83 11.60 3.40 -1.65
C LEU A 83 12.48 2.15 -1.73
#